data_AF-A0A6L5YSL9-F1
#
_entry.id   AF-A0A6L5YSL9-F1
#
_cell.length_a   1.000
_cell.length_b   1.000
_cell.length_c   1.000
_cell.angle_alpha   90.00
_cell.angle_beta   90.00
_cell.angle_gamma   90.00
#
_symmetry.space_group_name_H-M   'P 1'
#
loop_
_entity.id
_entity.type
_entity.pdbx_description
1 polymer ?
#
loop_
_entity_poly.entity_id
_entity_poly.type
_entity_poly.pdbx_seq_one_letter_code
_entity_poly.pdbx_strand_id
1 'polypeptide(L)'
;MKWLFRIVSTAAVIVWMCLIFGFSGQKAEQSTGLSTRVSIDIVETVNEIGHQNWSEETVTDYAKKIEYPVRKCAHMTEYAILALLVFVMLGSYGMRVCRLRYCIAVLYVFVYASTDEFHQLFVAGRSGRFSDVCIDTIGAVIAMLLLSGLIHLVQKRRTKA
;
A
#
# COMPACT_ATOMS: atom_id res chain seq x y z
N MET A 1 -2.10 -27.32 13.35
CA MET A 1 -2.34 -25.85 13.35
C MET A 1 -1.23 -25.03 12.68
N LYS A 2 0.06 -25.20 13.02
CA LYS A 2 1.15 -24.40 12.42
C LYS A 2 1.25 -24.49 10.88
N TRP A 3 0.99 -25.66 10.30
CA TRP A 3 0.98 -25.86 8.85
C TRP A 3 -0.14 -25.07 8.15
N LEU A 4 -1.36 -25.10 8.70
CA LEU A 4 -2.48 -24.30 8.20
C LEU A 4 -2.15 -22.80 8.22
N PHE A 5 -1.54 -22.29 9.29
CA PHE A 5 -1.15 -20.89 9.39
C PHE A 5 -0.11 -20.48 8.32
N ARG A 6 0.83 -21.37 7.98
CA ARG A 6 1.78 -21.14 6.87
C ARG A 6 1.07 -21.04 5.54
N ILE A 7 0.12 -21.95 5.26
CA ILE A 7 -0.65 -21.92 4.02
C ILE A 7 -1.46 -20.63 3.93
N VAL A 8 -2.21 -20.29 4.98
CA VAL A 8 -3.07 -19.11 4.98
C VAL A 8 -2.27 -17.82 4.79
N SER A 9 -1.15 -17.66 5.51
CA SER A 9 -0.30 -16.46 5.38
C SER A 9 0.40 -16.37 4.03
N THR A 10 0.83 -17.50 3.46
CA THR A 10 1.42 -17.54 2.11
C THR A 10 0.37 -17.22 1.05
N ALA A 11 -0.83 -17.80 1.16
CA ALA A 11 -1.94 -17.53 0.27
C ALA A 11 -2.36 -16.05 0.33
N ALA A 12 -2.39 -15.45 1.52
CA ALA A 12 -2.69 -14.04 1.68
C ALA A 12 -1.69 -13.13 0.94
N VAL A 13 -0.39 -13.44 1.01
CA VAL A 13 0.65 -12.72 0.23
C VAL A 13 0.39 -12.86 -1.26
N ILE A 14 0.14 -14.08 -1.75
CA ILE A 14 -0.09 -14.34 -3.18
C ILE A 14 -1.34 -13.62 -3.69
N VAL A 15 -2.45 -13.71 -2.95
CA VAL A 15 -3.71 -13.03 -3.31
C VAL A 15 -3.50 -11.52 -3.38
N TRP A 16 -2.78 -10.96 -2.41
CA TRP A 16 -2.49 -9.53 -2.39
C TRP A 16 -1.58 -9.10 -3.55
N MET A 17 -0.57 -9.90 -3.88
CA MET A 17 0.26 -9.67 -5.07
C MET A 17 -0.57 -9.69 -6.35
N CYS A 18 -1.49 -10.66 -6.50
CA CYS A 18 -2.38 -10.73 -7.66
C CYS A 18 -3.29 -9.51 -7.76
N LEU A 19 -3.77 -9.00 -6.61
CA LEU A 19 -4.56 -7.78 -6.54
C LEU A 19 -3.76 -6.55 -7.02
N ILE A 20 -2.54 -6.36 -6.51
CA ILE A 20 -1.64 -5.27 -6.95
C ILE A 20 -1.38 -5.38 -8.45
N PHE A 21 -1.05 -6.57 -8.93
CA PHE A 21 -0.79 -6.81 -10.35
C PHE A 21 -2.01 -6.50 -11.23
N GLY A 22 -3.22 -6.84 -10.75
CA GLY A 22 -4.47 -6.51 -11.42
C GLY A 22 -4.71 -5.00 -11.52
N PHE A 23 -4.40 -4.23 -10.49
CA PHE A 23 -4.49 -2.76 -10.52
C PHE A 23 -3.40 -2.13 -11.40
N SER A 24 -2.19 -2.67 -11.38
CA SER A 24 -1.06 -2.23 -12.22
C SER A 24 -1.30 -2.48 -13.71
N GLY A 25 -1.95 -3.60 -14.06
CA GLY A 25 -2.31 -3.93 -15.45
C GLY A 25 -3.38 -3.04 -16.08
N GLN A 26 -4.01 -2.15 -15.31
CA GLN A 26 -4.98 -1.20 -15.84
C GLN A 26 -4.29 -0.11 -16.68
N LYS A 27 -4.90 0.21 -17.82
CA LYS A 27 -4.49 1.35 -18.66
C LYS A 27 -4.49 2.64 -17.82
N ALA A 28 -3.64 3.58 -18.19
CA ALA A 28 -3.50 4.83 -17.43
C ALA A 28 -4.84 5.57 -17.23
N GLU A 29 -5.68 5.64 -18.27
CA GLU A 29 -7.01 6.27 -18.19
C GLU A 29 -7.91 5.62 -17.13
N GLN A 30 -7.92 4.28 -17.06
CA GLN A 30 -8.74 3.55 -16.09
C GLN A 30 -8.26 3.79 -14.67
N SER A 31 -6.94 3.76 -14.46
CA SER A 31 -6.36 3.98 -13.14
C SER A 31 -6.55 5.42 -12.65
N THR A 32 -6.30 6.41 -13.52
CA THR A 32 -6.59 7.82 -13.21
C THR A 32 -8.08 8.03 -12.96
N GLY A 33 -8.96 7.36 -13.70
CA GLY A 33 -10.40 7.41 -13.48
C GLY A 33 -10.82 6.93 -12.09
N LEU A 34 -10.23 5.84 -11.59
CA LEU A 34 -10.51 5.31 -10.26
C LEU A 34 -10.11 6.29 -9.15
N SER A 35 -8.87 6.79 -9.19
CA SER A 35 -8.39 7.77 -8.20
C SER A 35 -9.10 9.11 -8.31
N THR A 36 -9.55 9.51 -9.50
CA THR A 36 -10.39 10.72 -9.68
C THR A 36 -11.72 10.57 -8.94
N ARG A 37 -12.39 9.41 -9.04
CA ARG A 37 -13.65 9.16 -8.31
C ARG A 37 -13.46 9.24 -6.80
N VAL A 38 -12.44 8.54 -6.28
CA VAL A 38 -12.09 8.60 -4.85
C VAL A 38 -11.78 10.03 -4.42
N SER A 39 -11.14 10.82 -5.29
CA SER A 39 -10.84 12.22 -5.02
C SER A 39 -12.08 13.11 -4.98
N ILE A 40 -13.06 12.85 -5.84
CA ILE A 40 -14.36 13.52 -5.81
C ILE A 40 -15.06 13.19 -4.49
N ASP A 41 -15.17 11.91 -4.12
CA ASP A 41 -15.83 11.47 -2.89
C ASP A 41 -15.21 12.13 -1.64
N ILE A 42 -13.88 12.25 -1.60
CA ILE A 42 -13.14 12.93 -0.53
C ILE A 42 -13.52 14.42 -0.48
N VAL A 43 -13.50 15.12 -1.61
CA VAL A 43 -13.78 16.56 -1.68
C VAL A 43 -15.24 16.84 -1.36
N GLU A 44 -16.17 16.01 -1.81
CA GLU A 44 -17.60 16.09 -1.47
C GLU A 44 -17.81 15.92 0.03
N THR A 45 -17.20 14.90 0.63
CA THR A 45 -17.27 14.69 2.09
C THR A 45 -16.73 15.90 2.86
N VAL A 46 -15.63 16.51 2.39
CA VAL A 46 -15.07 17.74 2.99
C VAL A 46 -16.02 18.93 2.82
N ASN A 47 -16.65 19.07 1.65
CA ASN A 47 -17.62 20.12 1.37
C ASN A 47 -18.84 20.04 2.30
N GLU A 48 -19.37 18.82 2.50
CA GLU A 48 -20.50 18.54 3.38
C GLU A 48 -20.17 18.79 4.85
N ILE A 49 -19.07 18.21 5.36
CA ILE A 49 -18.64 18.37 6.76
C ILE A 49 -18.26 19.82 7.05
N GLY A 50 -17.65 20.50 6.08
CA GLY A 50 -17.20 21.88 6.19
C GLY A 50 -18.28 22.92 5.92
N HIS A 51 -19.50 22.51 5.55
CA HIS A 51 -20.60 23.39 5.13
C HIS A 51 -20.20 24.46 4.11
N GLN A 52 -19.31 24.12 3.18
CA GLN A 52 -18.70 25.10 2.26
C GLN A 52 -19.60 25.46 1.07
N ASN A 53 -20.60 24.62 0.75
CA ASN A 53 -21.53 24.78 -0.37
C ASN A 53 -20.84 25.02 -1.73
N TRP A 54 -19.74 24.32 -1.98
CA TRP A 54 -19.04 24.38 -3.26
C TRP A 54 -19.90 23.85 -4.42
N SER A 55 -19.74 24.48 -5.58
CA SER A 55 -20.35 24.02 -6.83
C SER A 55 -19.69 22.74 -7.34
N GLU A 56 -20.38 21.97 -8.20
CA GLU A 56 -19.81 20.76 -8.84
C GLU A 56 -18.51 21.05 -9.60
N GLU A 57 -18.41 22.21 -10.24
CA GLU A 57 -17.19 22.64 -10.95
C GLU A 57 -16.02 22.83 -9.96
N THR A 58 -16.28 23.47 -8.82
CA THR A 58 -15.29 23.69 -7.76
C THR A 58 -14.82 22.37 -7.14
N VAL A 59 -15.75 21.46 -6.85
CA VAL A 59 -15.45 20.11 -6.34
C VAL A 59 -14.54 19.38 -7.32
N THR A 60 -14.88 19.40 -8.60
CA THR A 60 -14.09 18.75 -9.66
C THR A 60 -12.69 19.34 -9.77
N ASP A 61 -12.54 20.66 -9.66
CA ASP A 61 -11.22 21.31 -9.69
C ASP A 61 -10.34 20.88 -8.49
N TYR A 62 -10.89 20.86 -7.28
CA TYR A 62 -10.17 20.35 -6.11
C TYR A 62 -9.85 18.87 -6.22
N ALA A 63 -10.78 18.05 -6.71
CA ALA A 63 -10.56 16.62 -6.90
C ALA A 63 -9.38 16.37 -7.85
N LYS A 64 -9.29 17.10 -8.97
CA LYS A 64 -8.15 17.03 -9.90
C LYS A 64 -6.82 17.39 -9.23
N LYS A 65 -6.80 18.34 -8.30
CA LYS A 65 -5.58 18.73 -7.57
C LYS A 65 -5.10 17.64 -6.62
N ILE A 66 -6.02 16.90 -5.98
CA ILE A 66 -5.68 15.84 -5.03
C ILE A 66 -5.58 14.44 -5.65
N GLU A 67 -6.00 14.28 -6.91
CA GLU A 67 -6.00 13.01 -7.64
C GLU A 67 -4.65 12.30 -7.62
N TYR A 68 -3.59 13.03 -7.98
CA TYR A 68 -2.24 12.48 -8.02
C TYR A 68 -1.76 11.99 -6.64
N PRO A 69 -1.80 12.81 -5.56
CA PRO A 69 -1.40 12.33 -4.24
C PRO A 69 -2.31 11.22 -3.71
N VAL A 70 -3.61 11.26 -3.96
CA VAL A 70 -4.53 10.17 -3.57
C VAL A 70 -4.12 8.85 -4.22
N ARG A 71 -3.85 8.86 -5.54
CA ARG A 71 -3.37 7.67 -6.25
C ARG A 71 -2.05 7.14 -5.68
N LYS A 72 -1.10 8.03 -5.38
CA LYS A 72 0.20 7.63 -4.79
C LYS A 72 0.03 7.06 -3.38
N CYS A 73 -0.83 7.64 -2.56
CA CYS A 73 -1.16 7.10 -1.25
C CYS A 73 -1.84 5.72 -1.33
N ALA A 74 -2.67 5.48 -2.34
CA ALA A 74 -3.28 4.17 -2.57
C ALA A 74 -2.21 3.09 -2.84
N HIS A 75 -1.29 3.35 -3.79
CA HIS A 75 -0.18 2.43 -4.06
C HIS A 75 0.72 2.22 -2.84
N MET A 76 1.12 3.30 -2.15
CA MET A 76 1.89 3.19 -0.90
C MET A 76 1.18 2.29 0.13
N THR A 77 -0.15 2.37 0.21
CA THR A 77 -0.96 1.55 1.13
C THR A 77 -1.00 0.08 0.69
N GLU A 78 -1.12 -0.19 -0.61
CA GLU A 78 -1.05 -1.55 -1.17
C GLU A 78 0.27 -2.23 -0.81
N TYR A 79 1.39 -1.55 -1.01
CA TYR A 79 2.71 -2.07 -0.71
C TYR A 79 3.02 -2.11 0.81
N ALA A 80 2.45 -1.19 1.60
CA ALA A 80 2.47 -1.27 3.06
C ALA A 80 1.78 -2.55 3.58
N ILE A 81 0.60 -2.88 3.04
CA ILE A 81 -0.12 -4.11 3.39
C ILE A 81 0.69 -5.34 2.96
N LEU A 82 1.28 -5.32 1.76
CA LEU A 82 2.16 -6.40 1.31
C LEU A 82 3.32 -6.64 2.28
N ALA A 83 3.99 -5.57 2.74
CA ALA A 83 5.07 -5.66 3.73
C ALA A 83 4.61 -6.32 5.04
N LEU A 84 3.43 -5.96 5.54
CA LEU A 84 2.84 -6.56 6.74
C LEU A 84 2.53 -8.05 6.54
N LEU A 85 1.95 -8.42 5.40
CA LEU A 85 1.64 -9.81 5.07
C LEU A 85 2.91 -10.66 4.95
N VAL A 86 3.93 -10.15 4.27
CA VAL A 86 5.25 -10.80 4.18
C VAL A 86 5.86 -10.93 5.57
N PHE A 87 5.81 -9.88 6.39
CA PHE A 87 6.30 -9.95 7.76
C PHE A 87 5.59 -11.07 8.54
N VAL A 88 4.26 -11.17 8.47
CA VAL A 88 3.47 -12.24 9.12
C VAL A 88 3.87 -13.62 8.58
N MET A 89 3.93 -13.77 7.26
CA MET A 89 4.32 -15.00 6.58
C MET A 89 5.68 -15.50 7.08
N LEU A 90 6.69 -14.63 7.11
CA LEU A 90 8.04 -14.96 7.62
C LEU A 90 8.01 -15.47 9.07
N GLY A 91 7.12 -14.94 9.91
CA GLY A 91 6.90 -15.44 11.27
C GLY A 91 6.29 -16.83 11.32
N SER A 92 5.39 -17.16 10.39
CA SER A 92 4.78 -18.49 10.28
C SER A 92 5.81 -19.58 9.95
N TYR A 93 6.90 -19.21 9.26
CA TYR A 93 8.05 -20.07 8.96
C TYR A 93 9.10 -20.08 10.08
N GLY A 94 8.83 -19.46 11.23
CA GLY A 94 9.65 -19.52 12.43
C GLY A 94 10.69 -18.40 12.56
N MET A 95 10.70 -17.42 11.66
CA MET A 95 11.62 -16.30 11.79
C MET A 95 11.19 -15.37 12.94
N ARG A 96 12.09 -15.21 13.92
CA ARG A 96 11.87 -14.37 15.10
C ARG A 96 11.72 -12.90 14.70
N VAL A 97 11.03 -12.13 15.55
CA VAL A 97 10.96 -10.67 15.40
C VAL A 97 12.34 -10.09 15.69
N CYS A 98 13.06 -9.74 14.63
CA CYS A 98 14.41 -9.19 14.66
C CYS A 98 14.61 -8.26 13.47
N ARG A 99 15.68 -7.44 13.49
CA ARG A 99 15.98 -6.47 12.42
C ARG A 99 15.97 -7.10 11.02
N LEU A 100 16.53 -8.31 10.89
CA LEU A 100 16.57 -9.04 9.62
C LEU A 100 15.18 -9.30 9.04
N ARG A 101 14.19 -9.66 9.88
CA ARG A 101 12.82 -9.92 9.42
C ARG A 101 12.15 -8.67 8.84
N TYR A 102 12.39 -7.50 9.44
CA TYR A 102 11.92 -6.22 8.89
C TYR A 102 12.62 -5.90 7.57
N CYS A 103 13.95 -6.09 7.50
CA CYS A 103 14.72 -5.83 6.29
C CYS A 103 14.26 -6.72 5.12
N ILE A 104 14.00 -8.00 5.37
CA ILE A 104 13.49 -8.92 4.34
C ILE A 104 12.10 -8.48 3.85
N ALA A 105 11.21 -8.05 4.74
CA ALA A 105 9.88 -7.58 4.35
C ALA A 105 9.95 -6.33 3.44
N VAL A 106 10.80 -5.36 3.78
CA VAL A 106 11.02 -4.17 2.95
C VAL A 106 11.70 -4.52 1.62
N LEU A 107 12.73 -5.36 1.64
CA LEU A 107 13.42 -5.78 0.42
C LEU A 107 12.49 -6.54 -0.52
N TYR A 108 11.61 -7.39 0.01
CA TYR A 108 10.60 -8.10 -0.78
C TYR A 108 9.70 -7.11 -1.51
N VAL A 109 9.21 -6.09 -0.81
CA VAL A 109 8.39 -5.03 -1.43
C VAL A 109 9.19 -4.25 -2.48
N PHE A 110 10.42 -3.85 -2.19
CA PHE A 110 11.26 -3.13 -3.16
C PHE A 110 11.43 -3.92 -4.47
N VAL A 111 11.72 -5.22 -4.36
CA VAL A 111 11.84 -6.11 -5.52
C VAL A 111 10.50 -6.22 -6.24
N TYR A 112 9.41 -6.43 -5.51
CA TYR A 112 8.09 -6.59 -6.12
C TYR A 112 7.60 -5.32 -6.82
N ALA A 113 7.75 -4.15 -6.20
CA ALA A 113 7.45 -2.85 -6.80
C ALA A 113 8.32 -2.60 -8.05
N SER A 114 9.58 -3.03 -8.05
CA SER A 114 10.43 -2.97 -9.24
C SER A 114 9.89 -3.85 -10.38
N THR A 115 9.38 -5.05 -10.07
CA THR A 115 8.75 -5.91 -11.09
C THR A 115 7.43 -5.33 -11.60
N ASP A 116 6.71 -4.61 -10.75
CA ASP A 116 5.45 -3.96 -11.11
C ASP A 116 5.68 -2.78 -12.07
N GLU A 117 6.64 -1.90 -11.76
CA GLU A 117 7.01 -0.79 -12.64
C GLU A 117 7.59 -1.27 -13.97
N PHE A 118 8.31 -2.40 -13.96
CA PHE A 118 8.73 -3.05 -15.20
C PHE A 118 7.54 -3.58 -16.01
N HIS A 119 6.56 -4.20 -15.36
CA HIS A 119 5.32 -4.65 -16.00
C HIS A 119 4.53 -3.48 -16.62
N GLN A 120 4.45 -2.34 -15.92
CA GLN A 120 3.77 -1.14 -16.41
C GLN A 120 4.36 -0.59 -17.71
N LEU A 121 5.63 -0.86 -18.04
CA LEU A 121 6.21 -0.49 -19.34
C LEU A 121 5.50 -1.16 -20.53
N PHE A 122 4.81 -2.27 -20.30
CA PHE A 122 4.03 -2.99 -21.32
C PHE A 122 2.55 -2.59 -21.33
N VAL A 123 2.12 -1.71 -20.43
CA VAL A 123 0.73 -1.26 -20.29
C VAL A 123 0.54 0.08 -21.00
N ALA A 124 -0.48 0.17 -21.86
CA ALA A 124 -0.72 1.37 -22.66
C ALA A 124 -0.95 2.63 -21.78
N GLY A 125 -0.18 3.69 -22.06
CA GLY A 125 -0.27 4.98 -21.38
C GLY A 125 0.41 5.04 -20.01
N ARG A 126 0.97 3.92 -19.52
CA ARG A 126 1.75 3.88 -18.29
C ARG A 126 3.23 4.15 -18.57
N SER A 127 3.96 4.56 -17.54
CA SER A 127 5.41 4.76 -17.59
C SER A 127 6.02 4.13 -16.35
N GLY A 128 6.99 3.24 -16.52
CA GLY A 128 7.77 2.71 -15.41
C GLY A 128 8.69 3.79 -14.84
N ARG A 129 8.53 4.15 -13.57
CA ARG A 129 9.28 5.20 -12.89
C ARG A 129 9.94 4.64 -11.64
N PHE A 130 11.26 4.77 -11.56
CA PHE A 130 11.99 4.41 -10.34
C PHE A 130 11.57 5.21 -9.10
N SER A 131 11.07 6.44 -9.29
CA SER A 131 10.48 7.24 -8.21
C SER A 131 9.28 6.55 -7.57
N ASP A 132 8.51 5.79 -8.35
CA ASP A 132 7.31 5.12 -7.89
C ASP A 132 7.68 3.91 -7.02
N VAL A 133 8.67 3.12 -7.45
CA VAL A 133 9.32 2.08 -6.62
C VAL A 133 9.77 2.65 -5.27
N CYS A 134 10.40 3.83 -5.28
CA CYS A 134 10.88 4.47 -4.05
C CYS A 134 9.73 4.87 -3.12
N ILE A 135 8.68 5.49 -3.68
CA ILE A 135 7.49 5.92 -2.92
C ILE A 135 6.80 4.71 -2.30
N ASP A 136 6.60 3.64 -3.05
CA ASP A 136 5.95 2.41 -2.58
C ASP A 136 6.78 1.71 -1.49
N THR A 137 8.10 1.69 -1.67
CA THR A 137 9.04 1.17 -0.67
C THR A 137 9.01 2.00 0.61
N ILE A 138 8.86 3.33 0.53
CA ILE A 138 8.66 4.19 1.71
C ILE A 138 7.38 3.80 2.45
N GLY A 139 6.29 3.47 1.74
CA GLY A 139 5.07 2.92 2.34
C GLY A 139 5.33 1.66 3.18
N ALA A 140 6.11 0.71 2.65
CA ALA A 140 6.53 -0.47 3.38
C ALA A 140 7.40 -0.16 4.61
N VAL A 141 8.34 0.80 4.50
CA VAL A 141 9.16 1.25 5.63
C VAL A 141 8.29 1.84 6.74
N ILE A 142 7.35 2.72 6.40
CA ILE A 142 6.41 3.31 7.36
C ILE A 142 5.63 2.21 8.09
N ALA A 143 5.08 1.24 7.35
CA ALA A 143 4.36 0.12 7.94
C ALA A 143 5.22 -0.70 8.92
N MET A 144 6.48 -0.98 8.56
CA MET A 144 7.42 -1.70 9.43
C MET A 144 7.79 -0.91 10.69
N LEU A 145 7.96 0.41 10.59
CA LEU A 145 8.23 1.27 11.75
C LEU A 145 7.04 1.31 12.71
N LEU A 146 5.82 1.48 12.18
CA LEU A 146 4.59 1.45 12.98
C LEU A 146 4.41 0.11 13.67
N LEU A 147 4.63 -1.00 12.96
CA LEU A 147 4.56 -2.35 13.53
C LEU A 147 5.59 -2.56 14.64
N SER A 148 6.83 -2.10 14.43
CA SER A 148 7.89 -2.17 15.44
C SER A 148 7.52 -1.39 16.70
N GLY A 149 6.99 -0.18 16.55
CA GLY A 149 6.49 0.64 17.66
C GLY A 149 5.38 -0.07 18.43
N LEU A 150 4.39 -0.63 17.71
CA LEU A 150 3.29 -1.38 18.32
C LEU A 150 3.77 -2.60 19.11
N ILE A 151 4.67 -3.41 18.53
CA ILE A 151 5.25 -4.58 19.20
C ILE A 151 6.00 -4.16 20.47
N HIS A 152 6.78 -3.08 20.41
CA HIS A 152 7.51 -2.55 21.57
C HIS A 152 6.55 -2.09 22.67
N LEU A 153 5.47 -1.38 22.33
CA LEU A 153 4.45 -0.94 23.29
C LEU A 153 3.76 -2.13 23.97
N VAL A 154 3.41 -3.18 23.21
CA VAL A 154 2.78 -4.39 23.74
C VAL A 154 3.73 -5.17 24.67
N GLN A 155 5.00 -5.32 24.28
CA GLN A 155 6.01 -5.98 25.11
C GLN A 155 6.26 -5.23 26.42
N LYS A 156 6.38 -3.89 26.37
CA LYS A 156 6.55 -3.03 27.55
C LYS A 156 5.37 -3.12 28.52
N ARG A 157 4.14 -3.28 28.03
CA ARG A 157 2.95 -3.50 28.86
C ARG A 157 2.98 -4.87 29.54
N ARG A 158 3.38 -5.93 28.82
CA ARG A 158 3.48 -7.29 29.36
C ARG A 158 4.56 -7.47 30.42
N THR A 159 5.64 -6.68 30.39
CA THR A 159 6.68 -6.72 31.44
C THR A 159 6.32 -5.94 32.70
N LYS A 160 5.25 -5.14 32.66
CA LYS A 160 4.78 -4.32 33.80
C LYS A 160 3.57 -4.93 34.52
N ALA A 161 2.91 -5.92 33.93
CA ALA A 161 1.80 -6.68 34.51
C ALA A 161 2.33 -7.98 35.09
#